data_AF-X1RAU4-F1
#
_entry.id   AF-X1RAU4-F1
#
_cell.length_a   1.000
_cell.length_b   1.000
_cell.length_c   1.000
_cell.angle_alpha   90.00
_cell.angle_beta   90.00
_cell.angle_gamma   90.00
#
_symmetry.space_group_name_H-M   'P 1'
#
loop_
_entity.id
_entity.type
_entity.pdbx_description
1 polymer ?
#
loop_
_entity_poly.entity_id
_entity_poly.type
_entity_poly.pdbx_seq_one_letter_code
_entity_poly.pdbx_strand_id
1 'polypeptide(L)' 'FRSQAWTIPPILQLIQRQGDVDQNEMYRVFNMGIGMVLICSPDNANHLTQALPEAKIVGEVVKQKGKVRVQ' A
#
# COMPACT_ATOMS: atom_id res chain seq x y z
N PHE A 1 4.99 2.83 -3.75
CA PHE A 1 3.72 2.12 -3.99
C PHE A 1 2.96 2.80 -5.11
N ARG A 2 2.20 2.04 -5.90
CA ARG A 2 1.24 2.57 -6.88
C ARG A 2 -0.04 2.93 -6.12
N SER A 3 -0.09 4.14 -5.55
CA SER A 3 -1.15 4.57 -4.63
C SER A 3 -2.58 4.52 -5.19
N GLN A 4 -2.73 4.47 -6.51
CA GLN A 4 -4.03 4.31 -7.20
C GLN A 4 -4.46 2.84 -7.37
N ALA A 5 -3.64 1.88 -6.95
CA ALA A 5 -3.94 0.46 -7.14
C ALA A 5 -5.01 -0.08 -6.16
N TRP A 6 -5.26 0.61 -5.05
CA TRP A 6 -6.31 0.24 -4.08
C TRP A 6 -7.10 1.47 -3.62
N THR A 7 -8.28 1.20 -3.06
CA THR A 7 -9.16 2.23 -2.53
C THR A 7 -8.92 2.39 -1.04
N ILE A 8 -8.71 3.62 -0.58
CA ILE A 8 -8.60 3.92 0.84
C ILE A 8 -9.99 3.78 1.49
N PRO A 9 -10.16 2.97 2.56
CA PRO A 9 -11.43 2.83 3.25
C PRO A 9 -12.03 4.17 3.70
N PRO A 10 -13.34 4.42 3.53
CA PRO A 10 -13.97 5.71 3.86
C PRO A 10 -13.77 6.15 5.31
N ILE A 11 -13.69 5.20 6.25
CA ILE A 11 -13.44 5.50 7.67
C ILE A 11 -12.09 6.20 7.89
N LEU A 12 -11.05 5.86 7.14
CA LEU A 12 -9.74 6.53 7.26
C LEU A 12 -9.79 7.96 6.74
N GLN A 13 -10.61 8.22 5.72
CA GLN A 13 -10.85 9.59 5.23
C GLN A 13 -11.63 10.42 6.28
N LEU A 14 -12.57 9.79 6.99
CA LEU A 14 -13.30 10.44 8.08
C LEU A 14 -12.36 10.80 9.24
N ILE A 15 -11.52 9.84 9.67
CA ILE A 15 -10.52 10.04 10.73
C ILE A 15 -9.57 11.18 10.35
N GLN A 16 -9.05 11.18 9.12
CA GLN A 16 -8.16 12.25 8.65
C GLN A 16 -8.82 13.62 8.76
N ARG A 17 -10.06 13.76 8.28
CA ARG A 17 -10.78 15.04 8.27
C ARG A 17 -11.18 15.49 9.67
N GLN A 18 -11.63 14.58 10.53
CA GLN A 18 -12.09 14.93 11.88
C GLN A 18 -10.93 15.18 12.84
N GLY A 19 -9.81 14.48 12.66
CA GLY A 19 -8.62 14.65 13.49
C GLY A 19 -7.63 15.69 12.98
N ASP A 20 -7.91 16.34 11.85
CA ASP A 20 -6.99 17.27 11.16
C ASP A 20 -5.57 16.69 11.01
N VAL A 21 -5.51 15.43 10.56
CA VAL A 21 -4.25 14.67 10.48
C VAL A 21 -3.58 14.89 9.12
N ASP A 22 -2.29 15.25 9.15
CA ASP A 22 -1.48 15.35 7.93
C ASP A 22 -1.47 14.02 7.15
N GLN A 23 -1.46 14.11 5.83
CA GLN A 23 -1.50 12.92 4.98
C GLN A 23 -0.30 11.99 5.22
N ASN A 24 0.89 12.52 5.50
CA ASN A 24 2.06 11.68 5.77
C ASN A 24 1.90 10.94 7.10
N GLU A 25 1.34 11.60 8.11
CA GLU A 25 1.07 10.96 9.41
C GLU A 25 -0.01 9.87 9.28
N MET A 26 -1.01 10.06 8.39
CA MET A 26 -1.98 9.01 8.06
C MET A 26 -1.29 7.75 7.51
N TYR A 27 -0.34 7.89 6.58
CA TYR A 27 0.43 6.77 6.04
C TYR A 27 1.38 6.12 7.05
N ARG A 28 1.85 6.89 8.03
CA ARG A 28 2.77 6.42 9.07
C ARG A 28 2.06 5.61 10.15
N VAL A 29 0.84 6.00 10.52
CA VAL A 29 0.09 5.44 11.64
C VAL A 29 -0.90 4.36 11.19
N PHE A 30 -1.54 4.56 10.03
CA PHE A 30 -2.58 3.66 9.55
C PHE A 30 -2.09 2.85 8.35
N ASN A 31 -2.68 1.68 8.17
CA ASN A 31 -2.39 0.81 7.04
C ASN A 31 -2.89 1.35 5.68
N MET A 32 -3.68 2.43 5.69
CA MET A 32 -4.28 3.07 4.52
C MET A 32 -5.07 2.11 3.60
N GLY A 33 -5.60 1.01 4.17
CA GLY A 33 -6.33 -0.03 3.46
C GLY A 33 -5.49 -1.25 3.04
N ILE A 34 -4.18 -1.26 3.27
CA ILE A 34 -3.32 -2.42 2.99
C ILE A 34 -3.11 -3.23 4.26
N GLY A 35 -3.95 -4.25 4.47
CA GLY A 35 -3.80 -5.14 5.63
C GLY A 35 -2.61 -6.11 5.52
N MET A 36 -2.23 -6.49 4.31
CA MET A 36 -1.17 -7.46 4.05
C MET A 36 -0.47 -7.17 2.72
N VAL A 37 0.83 -7.41 2.68
CA VAL A 37 1.64 -7.34 1.45
C VAL A 37 2.34 -8.69 1.25
N LEU A 38 2.17 -9.27 0.08
CA LEU A 38 2.91 -10.45 -0.36
C LEU A 38 4.02 -10.02 -1.32
N ILE A 39 5.21 -10.60 -1.18
CA ILE A 39 6.35 -10.37 -2.06
C ILE A 39 6.63 -11.68 -2.81
N CYS A 40 6.69 -11.59 -4.14
CA CYS A 40 6.93 -12.74 -5.01
C CYS A 40 7.81 -12.34 -6.19
N SER A 41 8.33 -13.33 -6.92
CA SER A 41 8.95 -13.10 -8.23
C SER A 41 7.91 -12.61 -9.24
N PRO A 42 8.31 -11.83 -10.26
CA PRO A 42 7.40 -11.37 -11.31
C PRO A 42 6.62 -12.50 -11.98
N ASP A 43 7.26 -13.67 -12.16
CA ASP A 43 6.65 -14.85 -12.79
C ASP A 43 5.48 -15.42 -11.98
N ASN A 44 5.48 -15.24 -10.66
CA ASN A 44 4.43 -15.71 -9.77
C ASN A 44 3.30 -14.70 -9.57
N ALA A 45 3.51 -13.43 -9.96
CA ALA A 45 2.54 -12.37 -9.68
C ALA A 45 1.18 -12.65 -10.32
N ASN A 46 1.15 -13.08 -11.58
CA ASN A 46 -0.09 -13.41 -12.29
C ASN A 46 -0.83 -14.57 -11.63
N HIS A 47 -0.11 -15.65 -11.32
CA HIS A 47 -0.70 -16.82 -10.66
C HIS A 47 -1.29 -16.45 -9.29
N LEU A 48 -0.59 -15.64 -8.50
CA LEU A 48 -1.09 -15.17 -7.20
C LEU A 48 -2.32 -14.28 -7.32
N THR A 49 -2.37 -13.36 -8.30
CA THR A 49 -3.57 -12.53 -8.53
C THR A 49 -4.77 -13.32 -9.03
N GLN A 50 -4.55 -14.46 -9.68
CA GLN A 50 -5.63 -15.39 -10.08
C GLN A 50 -6.12 -16.22 -8.90
N ALA A 51 -5.19 -16.74 -8.08
CA ALA A 51 -5.51 -17.54 -6.91
C ALA A 51 -6.12 -16.71 -5.76
N LEU A 52 -5.80 -15.43 -5.69
CA LEU A 52 -6.28 -14.47 -4.69
C LEU A 52 -6.94 -13.28 -5.42
N PRO A 53 -8.22 -13.37 -5.79
CA PRO A 53 -8.89 -12.36 -6.62
C PRO A 53 -8.93 -10.95 -5.99
N GLU A 54 -8.81 -10.87 -4.67
CA GLU A 54 -8.74 -9.59 -3.94
C GLU A 54 -7.34 -8.96 -3.96
N ALA A 55 -6.30 -9.74 -4.29
CA ALA A 55 -4.93 -9.26 -4.34
C ALA A 55 -4.71 -8.37 -5.56
N LYS A 56 -4.01 -7.26 -5.35
CA LYS A 56 -3.64 -6.31 -6.40
C LYS A 56 -2.14 -6.05 -6.36
N ILE A 57 -1.55 -5.81 -7.53
CA ILE A 57 -0.14 -5.40 -7.61
C ILE A 57 -0.02 -3.95 -7.13
N VAL A 58 0.50 -3.77 -5.91
CA VAL A 58 0.66 -2.45 -5.27
C VAL A 58 2.02 -1.80 -5.49
N GLY A 59 2.98 -2.50 -6.11
CA GLY A 59 4.32 -1.99 -6.37
C GLY A 59 5.32 -3.05 -6.78
N GLU A 60 6.60 -2.69 -6.74
CA GLU A 60 7.73 -3.54 -7.06
C GLU A 60 8.88 -3.27 -6.07
N VAL A 61 9.70 -4.29 -5.80
CA VAL A 61 10.91 -4.14 -4.98
C VAL A 61 12.03 -3.67 -5.90
N VAL A 62 12.55 -2.47 -5.65
CA VAL A 62 13.66 -1.88 -6.41
C VAL A 62 14.95 -1.88 -5.59
N LYS A 63 16.09 -1.97 -6.27
CA LYS A 63 17.38 -1.78 -5.61
C LYS A 63 17.44 -0.36 -5.04
N GLN A 64 17.75 -0.25 -3.75
CA GLN A 64 17.87 1.04 -3.09
C GLN A 64 18.97 1.89 -3.76
N LYS A 65 18.63 3.14 -4.10
CA LYS A 65 19.59 4.16 -4.53
C LYS A 65 19.66 5.24 -3.44
N GLY A 66 20.84 5.46 -2.85
CA GLY A 66 21.06 6.45 -1.79
C GLY A 66 20.75 5.97 -0.35
N LYS A 67 20.79 6.89 0.63
CA LYS A 67 20.65 6.61 2.08
C LYS A 67 19.21 6.67 2.63
N VAL A 68 18.20 6.81 1.77
CA VAL A 68 16.83 7.04 2.27
C VAL A 68 16.14 5.70 2.57
N ARG A 69 15.83 5.48 3.86
CA ARG A 69 14.77 4.56 4.28
C ARG A 69 13.45 5.18 3.85
N VAL A 70 12.57 4.38 3.25
CA VAL A 70 11.16 4.77 3.06
C VAL A 70 10.62 5.09 4.46
N GLN A 71 10.35 6.37 4.74
CA GLN A 71 9.56 6.81 5.89
C GLN A 71 8.10 6.85 5.46
#